data_AF-A0A937SCK7-F1
#
_entry.id   AF-A0A937SCK7-F1
#
_cell.length_a   1.000
_cell.length_b   1.000
_cell.length_c   1.000
_cell.angle_alpha   90.00
_cell.angle_beta   90.00
_cell.angle_gamma   90.00
#
_symmetry.space_group_name_H-M   'P 1'
#
loop_
_entity.id
_entity.type
_entity.pdbx_description
1 polymer ?
#
loop_
_entity_poly.entity_id
_entity_poly.type
_entity_poly.pdbx_seq_one_letter_code
_entity_poly.pdbx_strand_id
1 'polypeptide(L)'
;MVTVKPGYCPQAEDTSIETDVFEFALLRQRTNSDRALMSAAHTRSTRRLSISGLKHRFPQMVGEAFAQKVAQSFLGDHCPPNFFTATHEMTWIQDSIALAAILHEVFEQVQIDYYITGGVASSTFGDPRATRDLDVVLAIAPLQLEQLVIALEVHQFYVPGVEDVRSGRMKTLGVTHQPTISRADLMMAGSEEFDLVKFKRRKLVEVIGAGAFYFASPEDVVLNKLRWRQQSQSDKQWRDVLGVLKVQGDTLDFDYLGEWSRQLGIEADLFQALMEAGL
;
A
#
# COMPACT_ATOMS: atom_id res chain seq x y z
N MET A 1 -27.23 -15.47 -13.95
CA MET A 1 -26.68 -14.21 -14.47
C MET A 1 -26.67 -13.21 -13.32
N VAL A 2 -25.53 -12.57 -13.05
CA VAL A 2 -25.47 -11.50 -12.06
C VAL A 2 -26.20 -10.31 -12.65
N THR A 3 -27.23 -9.81 -11.96
CA THR A 3 -27.96 -8.61 -12.39
C THR A 3 -27.10 -7.40 -12.10
N VAL A 4 -26.66 -6.70 -13.14
CA VAL A 4 -25.84 -5.49 -13.02
C VAL A 4 -26.75 -4.29 -12.80
N LYS A 5 -26.50 -3.51 -11.75
CA LYS A 5 -27.29 -2.29 -11.48
C LYS A 5 -26.98 -1.19 -12.53
N PRO A 6 -27.97 -0.35 -12.89
CA PRO A 6 -27.72 0.81 -13.73
C PRO A 6 -26.59 1.70 -13.17
N GLY A 7 -25.68 2.14 -14.03
CA GLY A 7 -24.55 3.00 -13.65
C GLY A 7 -23.24 2.27 -13.34
N TYR A 8 -23.23 0.92 -13.33
CA TYR A 8 -22.00 0.14 -13.14
C TYR A 8 -20.93 0.47 -14.21
N CYS A 9 -19.69 0.69 -13.75
CA CYS A 9 -18.54 0.93 -14.61
C CYS A 9 -17.48 -0.17 -14.41
N PRO A 10 -17.01 -0.84 -15.48
CA PRO A 10 -15.85 -1.74 -15.40
C PRO A 10 -14.57 -1.04 -14.91
N GLN A 11 -13.60 -1.80 -14.41
CA GLN A 11 -12.29 -1.28 -13.98
C GLN A 11 -11.44 -0.73 -15.13
N ALA A 12 -11.73 -1.14 -16.37
CA ALA A 12 -11.04 -0.69 -17.58
C ALA A 12 -12.02 -0.55 -18.75
N GLU A 13 -11.78 0.45 -19.61
CA GLU A 13 -12.65 0.78 -20.76
C GLU A 13 -12.73 -0.35 -21.80
N ASP A 14 -11.71 -1.20 -21.87
CA ASP A 14 -11.60 -2.34 -22.78
C ASP A 14 -12.14 -3.65 -22.18
N THR A 15 -12.74 -3.60 -20.99
CA THR A 15 -13.34 -4.76 -20.31
C THR A 15 -14.86 -4.70 -20.38
N SER A 16 -15.51 -5.75 -20.88
CA SER A 16 -16.97 -5.81 -20.88
C SER A 16 -17.52 -5.88 -19.46
N ILE A 17 -18.72 -5.33 -19.24
CA ILE A 17 -19.40 -5.36 -17.94
C ILE A 17 -19.52 -6.79 -17.42
N GLU A 18 -19.88 -7.76 -18.28
CA GLU A 18 -20.04 -9.16 -17.91
C GLU A 18 -18.72 -9.78 -17.45
N THR A 19 -17.61 -9.41 -18.10
CA THR A 19 -16.26 -9.88 -17.76
C THR A 19 -15.84 -9.33 -16.41
N ASP A 20 -15.97 -8.02 -16.21
CA ASP A 20 -15.59 -7.36 -14.96
C ASP A 20 -16.40 -7.91 -13.77
N VAL A 21 -17.72 -8.05 -13.94
CA VAL A 21 -18.61 -8.63 -12.91
C VAL A 21 -18.22 -10.07 -12.58
N PHE A 22 -17.85 -10.88 -13.58
CA PHE A 22 -17.38 -12.24 -13.36
C PHE A 22 -16.05 -12.26 -12.60
N GLU A 23 -15.09 -11.42 -12.98
CA GLU A 23 -13.80 -11.31 -12.30
C GLU A 23 -13.96 -10.88 -10.83
N PHE A 24 -14.78 -9.87 -10.55
CA PHE A 24 -15.06 -9.46 -9.17
C PHE A 24 -15.83 -10.54 -8.38
N ALA A 25 -16.68 -11.33 -9.03
CA ALA A 25 -17.31 -12.48 -8.38
C ALA A 25 -16.28 -13.57 -8.00
N LEU A 26 -15.22 -13.76 -8.80
CA LEU A 26 -14.10 -14.64 -8.43
C LEU A 26 -13.26 -14.05 -7.30
N LEU A 27 -12.99 -12.75 -7.33
CA LEU A 27 -12.27 -12.07 -6.24
C LEU A 27 -13.03 -12.14 -4.92
N ARG A 28 -14.36 -12.01 -4.92
CA ARG A 28 -15.22 -12.16 -3.72
C ARG A 28 -15.13 -13.55 -3.08
N GLN A 29 -14.79 -14.59 -3.84
CA GLN A 29 -14.60 -15.95 -3.32
C GLN A 29 -13.25 -16.14 -2.63
N ARG A 30 -12.32 -15.18 -2.77
CA ARG A 30 -11.00 -15.21 -2.14
C ARG A 30 -11.04 -14.57 -0.75
N THR A 31 -10.16 -15.01 0.14
CA THR A 31 -9.94 -14.33 1.42
C THR A 31 -9.12 -13.04 1.22
N ASN A 32 -9.08 -12.18 2.23
CA ASN A 32 -8.16 -11.03 2.25
C ASN A 32 -6.70 -11.48 2.12
N SER A 33 -6.34 -12.61 2.78
CA SER A 33 -5.01 -13.22 2.66
C SER A 33 -4.68 -13.60 1.22
N ASP A 34 -5.60 -14.28 0.52
CA ASP A 34 -5.39 -14.69 -0.87
C ASP A 34 -5.12 -13.49 -1.79
N ARG A 35 -5.91 -12.42 -1.64
CA ARG A 35 -5.75 -11.19 -2.41
C ARG A 35 -4.43 -10.47 -2.09
N ALA A 36 -4.03 -10.42 -0.83
CA ALA A 36 -2.72 -9.91 -0.43
C ALA A 36 -1.58 -10.72 -1.07
N LEU A 37 -1.68 -12.05 -1.11
CA LEU A 37 -0.71 -12.93 -1.75
C LEU A 37 -0.68 -12.77 -3.28
N MET A 38 -1.84 -12.53 -3.93
CA MET A 38 -1.90 -12.20 -5.35
C MET A 38 -1.16 -10.89 -5.64
N SER A 39 -1.39 -9.84 -4.85
CA SER A 39 -0.66 -8.57 -4.97
C SER A 39 0.85 -8.74 -4.77
N ALA A 40 1.26 -9.51 -3.77
CA ALA A 40 2.66 -9.84 -3.52
C ALA A 40 3.28 -10.58 -4.73
N ALA A 41 2.56 -11.53 -5.32
CA ALA A 41 3.00 -12.26 -6.51
C ALA A 41 3.12 -11.35 -7.75
N HIS A 42 2.19 -10.40 -7.94
CA HIS A 42 2.28 -9.38 -8.99
C HIS A 42 3.54 -8.51 -8.82
N THR A 43 3.78 -7.98 -7.61
CA THR A 43 4.97 -7.17 -7.32
C THR A 43 6.28 -7.93 -7.58
N ARG A 44 6.40 -9.18 -7.10
CA ARG A 44 7.59 -10.00 -7.36
C ARG A 44 7.78 -10.27 -8.85
N SER A 45 6.70 -10.53 -9.59
CA SER A 45 6.76 -10.74 -11.04
C SER A 45 7.22 -9.49 -11.79
N THR A 46 6.71 -8.31 -11.43
CA THR A 46 7.17 -7.03 -11.98
C THR A 46 8.66 -6.82 -11.72
N ARG A 47 9.14 -7.07 -10.49
CA ARG A 47 10.56 -6.93 -10.17
C ARG A 47 11.44 -7.90 -10.97
N ARG A 48 11.04 -9.17 -11.11
CA ARG A 48 11.74 -10.15 -11.96
C ARG A 48 11.85 -9.68 -13.40
N LEU A 49 10.74 -9.20 -13.98
CA LEU A 49 10.72 -8.70 -15.35
C LEU A 49 11.64 -7.49 -15.50
N SER A 50 11.60 -6.54 -14.56
CA SER A 50 12.49 -5.38 -14.58
C SER A 50 13.97 -5.75 -14.48
N ILE A 51 14.35 -6.69 -13.60
CA ILE A 51 15.73 -7.18 -13.50
C ILE A 51 16.15 -7.87 -14.80
N SER A 52 15.30 -8.71 -15.38
CA SER A 52 15.57 -9.36 -16.67
C SER A 52 15.77 -8.33 -17.79
N GLY A 53 14.95 -7.28 -17.83
CA GLY A 53 15.10 -6.17 -18.77
C GLY A 53 16.41 -5.40 -18.58
N LEU A 54 16.82 -5.16 -17.33
CA LEU A 54 18.11 -4.53 -17.01
C LEU A 54 19.30 -5.40 -17.45
N LYS A 55 19.25 -6.72 -17.20
CA LYS A 55 20.27 -7.66 -17.67
C LYS A 55 20.40 -7.64 -19.19
N HIS A 56 19.28 -7.65 -19.89
CA HIS A 56 19.27 -7.60 -21.36
C HIS A 56 19.84 -6.27 -21.89
N ARG A 57 19.51 -5.15 -21.25
CA ARG A 57 19.99 -3.82 -21.65
C ARG A 57 21.45 -3.56 -21.28
N PHE A 58 21.94 -4.15 -20.20
CA PHE A 58 23.29 -3.94 -19.68
C PHE A 58 24.04 -5.27 -19.46
N PRO A 59 24.26 -6.08 -20.52
CA PRO A 59 24.81 -7.43 -20.40
C PRO A 59 26.25 -7.46 -19.88
N GLN A 60 26.97 -6.33 -19.98
CA GLN A 60 28.35 -6.19 -19.52
C GLN A 60 28.45 -5.85 -18.02
N MET A 61 27.36 -5.41 -17.38
CA MET A 61 27.34 -5.10 -15.95
C MET A 61 27.14 -6.38 -15.15
N VAL A 62 28.04 -6.65 -14.21
CA VAL A 62 27.99 -7.80 -13.30
C VAL A 62 28.32 -7.39 -11.87
N GLY A 63 27.99 -8.25 -10.91
CA GLY A 63 28.30 -8.04 -9.49
C GLY A 63 27.78 -6.70 -8.96
N GLU A 64 28.64 -5.96 -8.28
CA GLU A 64 28.30 -4.67 -7.64
C GLU A 64 27.83 -3.61 -8.65
N ALA A 65 28.43 -3.54 -9.84
CA ALA A 65 28.02 -2.57 -10.85
C ALA A 65 26.57 -2.81 -11.32
N PHE A 66 26.18 -4.09 -11.46
CA PHE A 66 24.81 -4.44 -11.79
C PHE A 66 23.86 -4.19 -10.61
N ALA A 67 24.26 -4.56 -9.40
CA ALA A 67 23.52 -4.30 -8.18
C ALA A 67 23.18 -2.80 -8.01
N GLN A 68 24.18 -1.95 -8.23
CA GLN A 68 24.00 -0.50 -8.21
C GLN A 68 23.02 -0.02 -9.27
N LYS A 69 23.08 -0.59 -10.48
CA LYS A 69 22.16 -0.25 -11.56
C LYS A 69 20.72 -0.63 -11.22
N VAL A 70 20.51 -1.78 -10.59
CA VAL A 70 19.19 -2.21 -10.12
C VAL A 70 18.67 -1.24 -9.05
N ALA A 71 19.49 -0.93 -8.03
CA ALA A 71 19.12 0.00 -6.96
C ALA A 71 18.73 1.38 -7.50
N GLN A 72 19.55 1.98 -8.38
CA GLN A 72 19.25 3.25 -9.04
C GLN A 72 17.94 3.20 -9.84
N SER A 73 17.68 2.08 -10.51
CA SER A 73 16.48 1.94 -11.35
C SER A 73 15.20 1.77 -10.52
N PHE A 74 15.29 1.11 -9.37
CA PHE A 74 14.13 0.82 -8.51
C PHE A 74 13.84 1.97 -7.55
N LEU A 75 14.87 2.54 -6.93
CA LEU A 75 14.75 3.63 -5.96
C LEU A 75 14.60 5.00 -6.63
N GLY A 76 15.08 5.17 -7.87
CA GLY A 76 15.03 6.45 -8.59
C GLY A 76 15.68 7.58 -7.80
N ASP A 77 14.95 8.70 -7.65
CA ASP A 77 15.39 9.88 -6.90
C ASP A 77 15.63 9.62 -5.40
N HIS A 78 15.15 8.48 -4.89
CA HIS A 78 15.33 8.08 -3.50
C HIS A 78 16.56 7.20 -3.28
N CYS A 79 17.33 6.91 -4.33
CA CYS A 79 18.58 6.16 -4.21
C CYS A 79 19.65 7.02 -3.51
N PRO A 80 20.17 6.61 -2.34
CA PRO A 80 21.17 7.40 -1.63
C PRO A 80 22.49 7.50 -2.41
N PRO A 81 23.22 8.63 -2.30
CA PRO A 81 24.59 8.70 -2.82
C PRO A 81 25.47 7.69 -2.06
N ASN A 82 26.20 6.84 -2.80
CA ASN A 82 27.00 5.74 -2.25
C ASN A 82 26.21 4.62 -1.55
N PHE A 83 24.96 4.40 -1.96
CA PHE A 83 24.16 3.27 -1.49
C PHE A 83 24.79 1.92 -1.89
N PHE A 84 25.04 1.05 -0.93
CA PHE A 84 25.45 -0.33 -1.18
C PHE A 84 24.23 -1.24 -0.98
N THR A 85 24.05 -2.19 -1.90
CA THR A 85 23.02 -3.22 -1.77
C THR A 85 23.62 -4.61 -1.86
N ALA A 86 22.94 -5.59 -1.27
CA ALA A 86 23.29 -6.99 -1.40
C ALA A 86 23.41 -7.35 -2.88
N THR A 87 24.44 -8.10 -3.27
CA THR A 87 24.71 -8.46 -4.68
C THR A 87 23.88 -9.65 -5.18
N HIS A 88 23.03 -10.21 -4.32
CA HIS A 88 22.27 -11.42 -4.61
C HIS A 88 20.87 -11.09 -5.13
N GLU A 89 20.61 -11.40 -6.39
CA GLU A 89 19.36 -11.03 -7.10
C GLU A 89 18.06 -11.37 -6.35
N MET A 90 18.01 -12.51 -5.65
CA MET A 90 16.81 -12.91 -4.91
C MET A 90 16.45 -11.95 -3.78
N THR A 91 17.40 -11.17 -3.24
CA THR A 91 17.10 -10.18 -2.21
C THR A 91 16.34 -8.99 -2.79
N TRP A 92 16.46 -8.70 -4.08
CA TRP A 92 15.74 -7.60 -4.73
C TRP A 92 14.33 -8.00 -5.21
N ILE A 93 14.07 -9.29 -5.40
CA ILE A 93 12.76 -9.82 -5.77
C ILE A 93 11.90 -10.00 -4.52
N GLN A 94 11.52 -8.88 -3.92
CA GLN A 94 10.68 -8.81 -2.73
C GLN A 94 9.39 -8.05 -3.02
N ASP A 95 8.49 -8.07 -2.06
CA ASP A 95 7.21 -7.39 -2.12
C ASP A 95 6.89 -6.68 -0.80
N SER A 96 5.85 -5.86 -0.83
CA SER A 96 5.47 -5.04 0.31
C SER A 96 4.93 -5.85 1.51
N ILE A 97 4.46 -7.09 1.32
CA ILE A 97 4.04 -7.94 2.44
C ILE A 97 5.28 -8.46 3.19
N ALA A 98 6.32 -8.88 2.47
CA ALA A 98 7.59 -9.24 3.09
C ALA A 98 8.22 -8.05 3.84
N LEU A 99 8.14 -6.84 3.29
CA LEU A 99 8.60 -5.62 3.98
C LEU A 99 7.75 -5.30 5.22
N ALA A 100 6.44 -5.53 5.15
CA ALA A 100 5.54 -5.34 6.28
C ALA A 100 5.87 -6.26 7.45
N ALA A 101 6.34 -7.48 7.20
CA ALA A 101 6.80 -8.39 8.25
C ALA A 101 7.98 -7.82 9.04
N ILE A 102 9.00 -7.30 8.34
CA ILE A 102 10.18 -6.68 8.97
C ILE A 102 9.77 -5.44 9.79
N LEU A 103 8.93 -4.59 9.21
CA LEU A 103 8.47 -3.37 9.90
C LEU A 103 7.56 -3.69 11.09
N HIS A 104 6.74 -4.74 11.02
CA HIS A 104 5.91 -5.17 12.13
C HIS A 104 6.76 -5.50 13.36
N GLU A 105 7.86 -6.24 13.21
CA GLU A 105 8.80 -6.54 14.29
C GLU A 105 9.38 -5.26 14.92
N VAL A 106 9.75 -4.29 14.08
CA VAL A 106 10.24 -2.98 14.53
C VAL A 106 9.18 -2.23 15.34
N PHE A 107 7.93 -2.19 14.86
CA PHE A 107 6.85 -1.47 15.54
C PHE A 107 6.45 -2.12 16.86
N GLU A 108 6.42 -3.46 16.93
CA GLU A 108 6.18 -4.20 18.17
C GLU A 108 7.29 -3.94 19.20
N GLN A 109 8.55 -3.94 18.77
CA GLN A 109 9.70 -3.65 19.65
C GLN A 109 9.61 -2.26 20.30
N VAL A 110 9.16 -1.26 19.53
CA VAL A 110 9.06 0.15 20.00
C VAL A 110 7.67 0.48 20.54
N GLN A 111 6.74 -0.50 20.53
CA GLN A 111 5.36 -0.37 20.98
C GLN A 111 4.62 0.79 20.28
N ILE A 112 4.76 0.85 18.95
CA ILE A 112 4.11 1.85 18.11
C ILE A 112 2.89 1.23 17.43
N ASP A 113 1.73 1.82 17.70
CA ASP A 113 0.51 1.46 17.01
C ASP A 113 0.61 1.86 15.53
N TYR A 114 0.30 0.94 14.63
CA TYR A 114 0.34 1.19 13.20
C TYR A 114 -0.85 0.58 12.46
N TYR A 115 -0.98 0.93 11.19
CA TYR A 115 -1.72 0.15 10.20
C TYR A 115 -1.16 0.35 8.79
N ILE A 116 -1.23 -0.70 7.96
CA ILE A 116 -0.90 -0.68 6.54
C ILE A 116 -2.05 -0.03 5.77
N THR A 117 -1.71 0.86 4.83
CA THR A 117 -2.68 1.57 4.00
C THR A 117 -2.26 1.51 2.52
N GLY A 118 -2.75 2.46 1.71
CA GLY A 118 -2.29 2.70 0.35
C GLY A 118 -2.49 1.50 -0.58
N GLY A 119 -1.50 1.22 -1.42
CA GLY A 119 -1.65 0.22 -2.48
C GLY A 119 -1.79 -1.22 -1.99
N VAL A 120 -1.17 -1.56 -0.87
CA VAL A 120 -1.23 -2.91 -0.29
C VAL A 120 -2.61 -3.15 0.33
N ALA A 121 -3.13 -2.18 1.10
CA ALA A 121 -4.45 -2.29 1.69
C ALA A 121 -5.56 -2.34 0.61
N SER A 122 -5.47 -1.50 -0.42
CA SER A 122 -6.46 -1.53 -1.51
C SER A 122 -6.43 -2.82 -2.32
N SER A 123 -5.25 -3.42 -2.52
CA SER A 123 -5.13 -4.72 -3.17
C SER A 123 -5.65 -5.86 -2.29
N THR A 124 -5.49 -5.74 -0.96
CA THR A 124 -5.95 -6.75 0.01
C THR A 124 -7.47 -6.81 0.09
N PHE A 125 -8.13 -5.64 0.10
CA PHE A 125 -9.59 -5.53 0.20
C PHE A 125 -10.29 -5.39 -1.16
N GLY A 126 -9.56 -5.19 -2.25
CA GLY A 126 -10.09 -4.90 -3.58
C GLY A 126 -9.43 -5.73 -4.68
N ASP A 127 -9.15 -5.10 -5.81
CA ASP A 127 -8.52 -5.74 -6.96
C ASP A 127 -6.98 -5.82 -6.81
N PRO A 128 -6.37 -7.03 -6.74
CA PRO A 128 -4.95 -7.17 -6.48
C PRO A 128 -4.06 -6.66 -7.62
N ARG A 129 -3.22 -5.67 -7.33
CA ARG A 129 -2.21 -5.15 -8.27
C ARG A 129 -0.81 -5.07 -7.67
N ALA A 130 0.19 -4.91 -8.52
CA ALA A 130 1.53 -4.58 -8.06
C ALA A 130 1.57 -3.17 -7.42
N THR A 131 2.45 -3.00 -6.44
CA THR A 131 2.76 -1.70 -5.83
C THR A 131 4.28 -1.53 -5.71
N ARG A 132 4.75 -0.28 -5.75
CA ARG A 132 6.19 0.02 -5.67
C ARG A 132 6.66 0.03 -4.23
N ASP A 133 5.90 0.71 -3.39
CA ASP A 133 6.26 1.02 -2.01
C ASP A 133 5.16 0.50 -1.06
N LEU A 134 5.50 0.40 0.23
CA LEU A 134 4.59 0.06 1.32
C LEU A 134 4.19 1.33 2.08
N ASP A 135 2.90 1.60 2.18
CA ASP A 135 2.38 2.75 2.91
C ASP A 135 1.94 2.33 4.33
N VAL A 136 2.48 2.97 5.37
CA VAL A 136 2.13 2.67 6.77
C VAL A 136 1.83 3.94 7.54
N VAL A 137 0.75 3.96 8.32
CA VAL A 137 0.47 5.06 9.26
C VAL A 137 0.84 4.64 10.67
N LEU A 138 1.52 5.52 11.40
CA LEU A 138 2.04 5.31 12.75
C LEU A 138 1.39 6.30 13.74
N ALA A 139 0.85 5.79 14.84
CA ALA A 139 0.52 6.58 16.01
C ALA A 139 1.78 6.72 16.87
N ILE A 140 2.63 7.68 16.51
CA ILE A 140 3.91 7.91 17.15
C ILE A 140 3.90 9.22 17.94
N ALA A 141 4.39 9.19 19.18
CA ALA A 141 4.70 10.40 19.91
C ALA A 141 6.04 10.99 19.43
N PRO A 142 6.23 12.33 19.45
CA PRO A 142 7.51 12.94 19.05
C PRO A 142 8.74 12.37 19.77
N LEU A 143 8.58 11.94 21.03
CA LEU A 143 9.64 11.35 21.84
C LEU A 143 10.01 9.91 21.43
N GLN A 144 9.11 9.19 20.74
CA GLN A 144 9.37 7.82 20.26
C GLN A 144 10.10 7.80 18.92
N LEU A 145 10.19 8.93 18.20
CA LEU A 145 10.80 9.01 16.88
C LEU A 145 12.26 8.52 16.90
N GLU A 146 13.03 8.88 17.93
CA GLU A 146 14.43 8.44 18.05
C GLU A 146 14.56 6.93 18.25
N GLN A 147 13.68 6.34 19.07
CA GLN A 147 13.66 4.89 19.30
C GLN A 147 13.28 4.14 18.03
N LEU A 148 12.32 4.66 17.27
CA LEU A 148 11.96 4.12 15.96
C LEU A 148 13.13 4.17 14.98
N VAL A 149 13.83 5.30 14.87
CA VAL A 149 14.97 5.45 13.95
C VAL A 149 16.08 4.46 14.31
N ILE A 150 16.43 4.34 15.59
CA ILE A 150 17.44 3.37 16.06
C ILE A 150 17.01 1.94 15.71
N ALA A 151 15.75 1.57 15.97
CA ALA A 151 15.25 0.23 15.68
C ALA A 151 15.25 -0.06 14.16
N LEU A 152 14.89 0.91 13.32
CA LEU A 152 14.96 0.82 11.86
C LEU A 152 16.40 0.63 11.37
N GLU A 153 17.36 1.40 11.89
CA GLU A 153 18.78 1.28 11.52
C GLU A 153 19.36 -0.09 11.91
N VAL A 154 19.00 -0.63 13.09
CA VAL A 154 19.36 -1.99 13.51
C VAL A 154 18.83 -3.04 12.51
N HIS A 155 17.64 -2.82 11.95
CA HIS A 155 17.05 -3.65 10.90
C HIS A 155 17.51 -3.26 9.49
N GLN A 156 18.64 -2.55 9.35
CA GLN A 156 19.29 -2.20 8.09
C GLN A 156 18.44 -1.31 7.18
N PHE A 157 17.60 -0.45 7.75
CA PHE A 157 16.95 0.61 7.00
C PHE A 157 17.88 1.82 6.86
N TYR A 158 17.85 2.44 5.68
CA TYR A 158 18.30 3.80 5.47
C TYR A 158 17.13 4.75 5.75
N VAL A 159 17.34 5.72 6.64
CA VAL A 159 16.28 6.57 7.22
C VAL A 159 16.61 8.07 7.05
N PRO A 160 16.51 8.63 5.83
CA PRO A 160 16.74 10.06 5.58
C PRO A 160 15.58 10.92 6.09
N GLY A 161 15.83 12.22 6.31
CA GLY A 161 14.76 13.19 6.56
C GLY A 161 14.14 13.17 7.96
N VAL A 162 14.79 12.52 8.93
CA VAL A 162 14.31 12.46 10.33
C VAL A 162 14.08 13.85 10.92
N GLU A 163 14.96 14.82 10.64
CA GLU A 163 14.83 16.18 11.16
C GLU A 163 13.61 16.90 10.61
N ASP A 164 13.21 16.62 9.37
CA ASP A 164 12.06 17.23 8.73
C ASP A 164 10.76 16.75 9.37
N VAL A 165 10.73 15.48 9.78
CA VAL A 165 9.62 14.89 10.53
C VAL A 165 9.63 15.38 11.98
N ARG A 166 10.80 15.43 12.62
CA ARG A 166 10.97 15.94 13.99
C ARG A 166 10.49 17.39 14.11
N SER A 167 10.83 18.23 13.14
CA SER A 167 10.43 19.64 13.12
C SER A 167 8.98 19.84 12.66
N GLY A 168 8.25 18.78 12.29
CA GLY A 168 6.88 18.83 11.75
C GLY A 168 6.77 19.40 10.33
N ARG A 169 7.88 19.60 9.62
CA ARG A 169 7.89 20.11 8.24
C ARG A 169 7.35 19.07 7.27
N MET A 170 7.60 17.80 7.54
CA MET A 170 7.06 16.67 6.82
C MET A 170 6.29 15.76 7.78
N LYS A 171 5.23 15.13 7.27
CA LYS A 171 4.47 14.10 8.01
C LYS A 171 4.83 12.67 7.60
N THR A 172 5.72 12.51 6.61
CA THR A 172 6.09 11.20 6.06
C THR A 172 7.59 11.02 6.16
N LEU A 173 8.01 9.89 6.72
CA LEU A 173 9.39 9.43 6.75
C LEU A 173 9.54 8.29 5.73
N GLY A 174 10.19 8.57 4.60
CA GLY A 174 10.50 7.55 3.60
C GLY A 174 11.71 6.73 4.04
N VAL A 175 11.57 5.40 4.12
CA VAL A 175 12.63 4.49 4.56
C VAL A 175 12.93 3.44 3.48
N THR A 176 14.19 3.02 3.40
CA THR A 176 14.63 2.00 2.43
C THR A 176 15.31 0.85 3.15
N HIS A 177 14.78 -0.36 3.05
CA HIS A 177 15.45 -1.56 3.55
C HIS A 177 16.60 -1.90 2.60
N GLN A 178 17.85 -1.68 3.06
CA GLN A 178 19.04 -1.71 2.21
C GLN A 178 19.26 -3.06 1.49
N PRO A 179 19.08 -4.24 2.15
CA PRO A 179 19.30 -5.53 1.51
C PRO A 179 18.35 -5.81 0.35
N THR A 180 17.10 -5.34 0.47
CA THR A 180 16.03 -5.69 -0.48
C THR A 180 15.62 -4.55 -1.40
N ILE A 181 16.26 -3.38 -1.27
CA ILE A 181 15.97 -2.15 -2.00
C ILE A 181 14.47 -1.80 -2.02
N SER A 182 13.76 -2.22 -0.97
CA SER A 182 12.32 -2.05 -0.83
C SER A 182 12.06 -0.84 0.05
N ARG A 183 11.04 -0.08 -0.31
CA ARG A 183 10.74 1.18 0.35
C ARG A 183 9.41 1.14 1.08
N ALA A 184 9.35 1.88 2.17
CA ALA A 184 8.12 2.18 2.86
C ALA A 184 8.02 3.68 3.13
N ASP A 185 6.81 4.20 3.06
CA ASP A 185 6.47 5.56 3.49
C ASP A 185 5.76 5.46 4.84
N LEU A 186 6.46 5.90 5.90
CA LEU A 186 5.96 5.90 7.27
C LEU A 186 5.32 7.25 7.58
N MET A 187 3.99 7.29 7.58
CA MET A 187 3.19 8.49 7.78
C MET A 187 2.84 8.65 9.26
N MET A 188 3.14 9.82 9.82
CA MET A 188 2.78 10.14 11.20
C MET A 188 1.29 10.50 11.23
N ALA A 189 0.54 9.79 12.08
CA ALA A 189 -0.88 10.01 12.24
C ALA A 189 -1.17 11.48 12.63
N GLY A 190 -2.22 12.05 12.05
CA GLY A 190 -2.76 13.30 12.54
C GLY A 190 -3.47 13.13 13.88
N SER A 191 -3.88 14.25 14.45
CA SER A 191 -4.64 14.32 15.71
C SER A 191 -6.13 14.59 15.50
N GLU A 192 -6.59 14.58 14.25
CA GLU A 192 -8.00 14.76 13.92
C GLU A 192 -8.81 13.52 14.32
N GLU A 193 -10.10 13.70 14.60
CA GLU A 193 -10.98 12.61 15.02
C GLU A 193 -10.97 11.45 14.00
N PHE A 194 -10.95 11.78 12.71
CA PHE A 194 -10.87 10.80 11.63
C PHE A 194 -9.58 9.97 11.68
N ASP A 195 -8.46 10.55 12.10
CA ASP A 195 -7.19 9.82 12.19
C ASP A 195 -7.19 8.87 13.39
N LEU A 196 -7.77 9.30 14.51
CA LEU A 196 -7.86 8.50 15.74
C LEU A 196 -8.82 7.32 15.60
N VAL A 197 -9.97 7.49 14.93
CA VAL A 197 -10.96 6.41 14.78
C VAL A 197 -10.43 5.25 13.93
N LYS A 198 -9.57 5.51 12.94
CA LYS A 198 -8.95 4.48 12.08
C LYS A 198 -8.15 3.46 12.89
N PHE A 199 -7.44 3.89 13.93
CA PHE A 199 -6.69 2.96 14.80
C PHE A 199 -7.61 2.03 15.59
N LYS A 200 -8.83 2.45 15.92
CA LYS A 200 -9.84 1.59 16.57
C LYS A 200 -10.49 0.63 15.57
N ARG A 201 -10.54 1.00 14.29
CA ARG A 201 -11.20 0.22 13.22
C ARG A 201 -10.24 -0.64 12.40
N ARG A 202 -8.93 -0.47 12.55
CA ARG A 202 -7.91 -1.26 11.84
C ARG A 202 -8.18 -2.75 11.99
N LYS A 203 -7.96 -3.49 10.91
CA LYS A 203 -8.23 -4.93 10.83
C LYS A 203 -6.93 -5.70 10.93
N LEU A 204 -6.86 -6.64 11.86
CA LEU A 204 -5.78 -7.62 11.86
C LEU A 204 -6.06 -8.63 10.74
N VAL A 205 -5.17 -8.70 9.76
CA VAL A 205 -5.26 -9.65 8.64
C VAL A 205 -4.11 -10.63 8.75
N GLU A 206 -4.44 -11.91 8.89
CA GLU A 206 -3.47 -13.00 8.80
C GLU A 206 -3.15 -13.25 7.32
N VAL A 207 -1.90 -13.03 6.93
CA VAL A 207 -1.39 -13.31 5.59
C VAL A 207 -0.57 -14.59 5.66
N ILE A 208 -1.09 -15.64 5.01
CA ILE A 208 -0.52 -16.98 5.06
C ILE A 208 0.96 -16.95 4.65
N GLY A 209 1.83 -17.44 5.53
CA GLY A 209 3.28 -17.52 5.30
C GLY A 209 4.06 -16.22 5.54
N ALA A 210 3.40 -15.11 5.89
CA ALA A 210 4.06 -13.84 6.22
C ALA A 210 3.82 -13.38 7.66
N GLY A 211 2.63 -13.62 8.23
CA GLY A 211 2.28 -13.20 9.58
C GLY A 211 0.94 -12.45 9.62
N ALA A 212 0.61 -11.88 10.78
CA ALA A 212 -0.60 -11.09 10.96
C ALA A 212 -0.25 -9.61 11.10
N PHE A 213 -0.91 -8.75 10.33
CA PHE A 213 -0.61 -7.32 10.31
C PHE A 213 -1.87 -6.49 10.44
N TYR A 214 -1.76 -5.31 11.03
CA TYR A 214 -2.86 -4.35 11.04
C TYR A 214 -2.93 -3.63 9.70
N PHE A 215 -4.12 -3.64 9.09
CA PHE A 215 -4.47 -2.87 7.90
C PHE A 215 -5.53 -1.82 8.25
N ALA A 216 -5.57 -0.72 7.51
CA ALA A 216 -6.73 0.17 7.53
C ALA A 216 -8.02 -0.63 7.26
N SER A 217 -9.15 -0.21 7.83
CA SER A 217 -10.42 -0.84 7.48
C SER A 217 -10.71 -0.62 5.97
N PRO A 218 -11.47 -1.52 5.31
CA PRO A 218 -11.82 -1.29 3.91
C PRO A 218 -12.57 0.04 3.70
N GLU A 219 -13.39 0.47 4.65
CA GLU A 219 -14.07 1.76 4.61
C GLU A 219 -13.06 2.92 4.68
N ASP A 220 -12.07 2.85 5.56
CA ASP A 220 -11.04 3.87 5.68
C ASP A 220 -10.11 3.91 4.45
N VAL A 221 -9.91 2.77 3.76
CA VAL A 221 -9.22 2.75 2.46
C VAL A 221 -10.02 3.53 1.43
N VAL A 222 -11.34 3.33 1.35
CA VAL A 222 -12.22 4.07 0.43
C VAL A 222 -12.17 5.57 0.75
N LEU A 223 -12.44 5.96 2.00
CA LEU A 223 -12.52 7.36 2.41
C LEU A 223 -11.19 8.11 2.19
N ASN A 224 -10.05 7.53 2.57
CA ASN A 224 -8.75 8.19 2.36
C ASN A 224 -8.41 8.35 0.88
N LYS A 225 -8.75 7.38 0.03
CA LYS A 225 -8.49 7.48 -1.41
C LYS A 225 -9.36 8.51 -2.10
N LEU A 226 -10.63 8.62 -1.72
CA LEU A 226 -11.51 9.69 -2.18
C LEU A 226 -10.97 11.07 -1.78
N ARG A 227 -10.54 11.23 -0.51
CA ARG A 227 -9.92 12.47 -0.04
C ARG A 227 -8.67 12.84 -0.82
N TRP A 228 -7.84 11.85 -1.19
CA TRP A 228 -6.64 12.08 -1.99
C TRP A 228 -6.97 12.39 -3.46
N ARG A 229 -8.02 11.79 -4.01
CA ARG A 229 -8.50 12.06 -5.37
C ARG A 229 -8.97 13.49 -5.52
N GLN A 230 -9.65 14.09 -4.53
CA GLN A 230 -10.07 15.49 -4.61
C GLN A 230 -8.91 16.44 -4.95
N GLN A 231 -7.70 16.13 -4.47
CA GLN A 231 -6.50 16.92 -4.73
C GLN A 231 -5.77 16.52 -6.01
N SER A 232 -5.76 15.23 -6.36
CA SER A 232 -4.91 14.67 -7.42
C SER A 232 -5.62 14.34 -8.73
N GLN A 233 -6.95 14.22 -8.72
CA GLN A 233 -7.78 13.73 -9.83
C GLN A 233 -7.26 12.40 -10.43
N SER A 234 -6.71 11.53 -9.59
CA SER A 234 -6.02 10.31 -10.04
C SER A 234 -6.98 9.15 -10.32
N ASP A 235 -6.99 8.66 -11.57
CA ASP A 235 -7.74 7.46 -11.99
C ASP A 235 -7.32 6.20 -11.23
N LYS A 236 -6.05 6.13 -10.80
CA LYS A 236 -5.56 5.02 -9.97
C LYS A 236 -6.29 4.97 -8.62
N GLN A 237 -6.51 6.12 -7.99
CA GLN A 237 -7.22 6.17 -6.71
C GLN A 237 -8.69 5.79 -6.88
N TRP A 238 -9.31 6.19 -7.99
CA TRP A 238 -10.69 5.82 -8.31
C TRP A 238 -10.85 4.31 -8.53
N ARG A 239 -9.99 3.69 -9.35
CA ARG A 239 -9.99 2.24 -9.56
C ARG A 239 -9.78 1.44 -8.28
N ASP A 240 -8.86 1.90 -7.43
CA ASP A 240 -8.64 1.29 -6.12
C ASP A 240 -9.92 1.39 -5.24
N VAL A 241 -10.64 2.52 -5.26
CA VAL A 241 -11.94 2.68 -4.55
C VAL A 241 -12.98 1.72 -5.11
N LEU A 242 -13.20 1.71 -6.43
CA LEU A 242 -14.15 0.80 -7.07
C LEU A 242 -13.80 -0.66 -6.78
N GLY A 243 -12.52 -0.99 -6.73
CA GLY A 243 -12.05 -2.34 -6.44
C GLY A 243 -12.45 -2.80 -5.05
N VAL A 244 -12.23 -1.96 -4.05
CA VAL A 244 -12.64 -2.25 -2.66
C VAL A 244 -14.16 -2.33 -2.55
N LEU A 245 -14.90 -1.38 -3.13
CA LEU A 245 -16.36 -1.39 -3.11
C LEU A 245 -16.93 -2.66 -3.77
N LYS A 246 -16.45 -3.00 -4.97
CA LYS A 246 -16.89 -4.21 -5.68
C LYS A 246 -16.52 -5.48 -4.89
N VAL A 247 -15.32 -5.62 -4.33
CA VAL A 247 -14.96 -6.85 -3.61
C VAL A 247 -15.67 -6.97 -2.26
N GLN A 248 -15.69 -5.92 -1.44
CA GLN A 248 -16.28 -5.99 -0.10
C GLN A 248 -17.81 -5.95 -0.15
N GLY A 249 -18.39 -5.14 -1.05
CA GLY A 249 -19.83 -5.07 -1.25
C GLY A 249 -20.61 -4.89 0.05
N ASP A 250 -21.56 -5.79 0.30
CA ASP A 250 -22.48 -5.71 1.44
C ASP A 250 -21.80 -5.91 2.81
N THR A 251 -20.51 -6.28 2.87
CA THR A 251 -19.78 -6.37 4.14
C THR A 251 -19.30 -5.02 4.66
N LEU A 252 -19.44 -3.96 3.86
CA LEU A 252 -19.04 -2.61 4.23
C LEU A 252 -20.04 -1.96 5.21
N ASP A 253 -19.51 -1.15 6.11
CA ASP A 253 -20.27 -0.29 6.99
C ASP A 253 -20.68 1.00 6.25
N PHE A 254 -21.83 0.95 5.57
CA PHE A 254 -22.33 2.08 4.77
C PHE A 254 -22.74 3.29 5.61
N ASP A 255 -23.18 3.08 6.85
CA ASP A 255 -23.50 4.16 7.78
C ASP A 255 -22.22 4.95 8.13
N TYR A 256 -21.13 4.24 8.44
CA TYR A 256 -19.82 4.85 8.66
C TYR A 256 -19.29 5.59 7.43
N LEU A 257 -19.40 4.98 6.24
CA LEU A 257 -19.00 5.62 4.98
C LEU A 257 -19.81 6.90 4.73
N GLY A 258 -21.13 6.87 4.94
CA GLY A 258 -22.03 8.02 4.76
C GLY A 258 -21.82 9.11 5.80
N GLU A 259 -21.51 8.76 7.05
CA GLU A 259 -21.17 9.72 8.08
C GLU A 259 -19.86 10.44 7.78
N TRP A 260 -18.77 9.69 7.59
CA TRP A 260 -17.46 10.28 7.37
C TRP A 260 -17.33 10.98 6.03
N SER A 261 -18.00 10.50 4.98
CA SER A 261 -17.95 11.19 3.69
C SER A 261 -18.58 12.59 3.75
N ARG A 262 -19.64 12.78 4.56
CA ARG A 262 -20.22 14.11 4.82
C ARG A 262 -19.27 15.00 5.62
N GLN A 263 -18.70 14.48 6.71
CA GLN A 263 -17.75 15.24 7.53
C GLN A 263 -16.49 15.64 6.75
N LEU A 264 -16.04 14.79 5.83
CA LEU A 264 -14.85 15.00 5.00
C LEU A 264 -15.14 15.76 3.70
N GLY A 265 -16.41 16.06 3.38
CA GLY A 265 -16.79 16.77 2.15
C GLY A 265 -16.58 15.97 0.86
N ILE A 266 -16.66 14.65 0.92
CA ILE A 266 -16.47 13.70 -0.21
C ILE A 266 -17.74 12.90 -0.55
N GLU A 267 -18.91 13.34 -0.05
CA GLU A 267 -20.19 12.62 -0.23
C GLU A 267 -20.56 12.41 -1.71
N ALA A 268 -20.36 13.43 -2.56
CA ALA A 268 -20.64 13.32 -3.99
C ALA A 268 -19.74 12.27 -4.68
N ASP A 269 -18.46 12.24 -4.33
CA ASP A 269 -17.51 11.25 -4.86
C ASP A 269 -17.87 9.84 -4.36
N LEU A 270 -18.23 9.69 -3.09
CA LEU A 270 -18.67 8.39 -2.55
C LEU A 270 -19.93 7.89 -3.26
N PHE A 271 -20.93 8.76 -3.44
CA PHE A 271 -22.18 8.40 -4.14
C PHE A 271 -21.91 7.94 -5.56
N GLN A 272 -21.06 8.65 -6.30
CA GLN A 272 -20.65 8.24 -7.64
C GLN A 272 -19.93 6.89 -7.61
N ALA A 273 -19.00 6.67 -6.67
CA ALA A 273 -18.26 5.41 -6.57
C ALA A 273 -19.17 4.21 -6.25
N LEU A 274 -20.17 4.40 -5.39
CA LEU A 274 -21.17 3.36 -5.07
C LEU A 274 -22.00 2.98 -6.29
N MET A 275 -22.49 3.98 -7.04
CA MET A 275 -23.21 3.77 -8.29
C MET A 275 -22.38 2.99 -9.31
N GLU A 276 -21.13 3.41 -9.53
CA GLU A 276 -20.20 2.78 -10.47
C GLU A 276 -19.76 1.37 -10.03
N ALA A 277 -19.77 1.09 -8.72
CA ALA A 277 -19.54 -0.24 -8.17
C ALA A 277 -20.81 -1.14 -8.22
N GLY A 278 -21.97 -0.57 -8.52
CA GLY A 278 -23.26 -1.27 -8.52
C GLY A 278 -23.81 -1.55 -7.11
N LEU A 279 -23.52 -0.67 -6.15
CA LEU A 279 -24.00 -0.73 -4.76
C LEU A 279 -25.17 0.24 -4.55
#